data_AF-A0A1B6CTU5-F1
#
_entry.id   AF-A0A1B6CTU5-F1
#
_cell.length_a   1.000
_cell.length_b   1.000
_cell.length_c   1.000
_cell.angle_alpha   90.00
_cell.angle_beta   90.00
_cell.angle_gamma   90.00
#
_symmetry.space_group_name_H-M   'P 1'
#
loop_
_entity.id
_entity.type
_entity.pdbx_description
1 polymer ?
#
loop_
_entity_poly.entity_id
_entity_poly.type
_entity_poly.pdbx_seq_one_letter_code
_entity_poly.pdbx_strand_id
1 'polypeptide(L)'
;MNAVFLGALLSSRLVVPPLSPCPSVFKYEHLKEEATWIGIISVPPPPPGIPLELNVHLQIPAALPTKYVGLVELAEKQVDVARRIARSDNLPVKYKVRFPLFKPLPIVRRIYVNNQVICSDRKVAESGSIVTDIHLKHSLIPIPAESYSNNEKIQDQDDEDETDINKTTQLALDDTCGLSTPTNLLMAGGRVARHGEWPWLAAIFVNNELGLQFQCSGIIISNRFILTGNHIL
;
A
#
# COMPACT_ATOMS: atom_id res chain seq x y z
N MET A 1 40.98 35.30 -33.88
CA MET A 1 39.55 35.28 -33.50
C MET A 1 39.36 34.06 -32.61
N ASN A 2 39.54 34.20 -31.29
CA ASN A 2 39.53 33.07 -30.36
C ASN A 2 38.22 33.10 -29.57
N ALA A 3 37.36 32.10 -29.78
CA ALA A 3 36.12 31.93 -29.04
C ALA A 3 36.42 31.28 -27.69
N VAL A 4 36.06 31.96 -26.60
CA VAL A 4 36.01 31.38 -25.25
C VAL A 4 34.59 30.92 -25.00
N PHE A 5 34.36 29.61 -25.04
CA PHE A 5 33.11 29.01 -24.57
C PHE A 5 33.14 28.96 -23.04
N LEU A 6 32.47 29.92 -22.40
CA LEU A 6 32.08 29.81 -21.00
C LEU A 6 30.91 28.82 -20.91
N GLY A 7 31.24 27.55 -20.65
CA GLY A 7 30.25 26.57 -20.25
C GLY A 7 29.68 26.95 -18.88
N ALA A 8 28.43 27.39 -18.84
CA ALA A 8 27.70 27.56 -17.59
C ALA A 8 27.45 26.17 -16.99
N LEU A 9 28.15 25.84 -15.90
CA LEU A 9 27.80 24.72 -15.04
C LEU A 9 26.45 25.02 -14.41
N LEU A 10 25.38 24.44 -14.96
CA LEU A 10 24.06 24.38 -14.34
C LEU A 10 24.22 23.65 -13.00
N SER A 11 24.31 24.41 -11.90
CA SER A 11 24.25 23.86 -10.55
C SER A 11 22.83 23.37 -10.31
N SER A 12 22.57 22.10 -10.61
CA SER A 12 21.38 21.41 -10.16
C SER A 12 21.41 21.38 -8.63
N ARG A 13 20.59 22.23 -7.99
CA ARG A 13 20.42 22.20 -6.54
C ARG A 13 19.90 20.82 -6.14
N LEU A 14 20.75 20.02 -5.52
CA LEU A 14 20.35 18.74 -4.93
C LEU A 14 19.21 18.97 -3.94
N VAL A 15 18.13 18.20 -4.10
CA VAL A 15 17.03 18.18 -3.13
C VAL A 15 17.56 17.46 -1.89
N VAL A 16 17.68 18.21 -0.79
CA VAL A 16 18.10 17.67 0.51
C VAL A 16 16.83 17.33 1.31
N PRO A 17 16.65 16.08 1.77
CA PRO A 17 15.50 15.72 2.59
C PRO A 17 15.58 16.38 3.97
N PRO A 18 14.43 16.76 4.56
CA PRO A 18 14.42 17.27 5.92
C PRO A 18 14.80 16.17 6.92
N LEU A 19 15.20 16.58 8.12
CA LEU A 19 15.54 15.63 9.18
C LEU A 19 14.26 14.97 9.71
N SER A 20 14.27 13.64 9.80
CA SER A 20 13.18 12.92 10.45
C SER A 20 13.17 13.19 11.96
N PRO A 21 12.01 13.49 12.58
CA PRO A 21 11.89 13.65 14.04
C PRO A 21 12.09 12.32 14.79
N CYS A 22 12.02 11.19 14.09
CA CYS A 22 12.10 9.85 14.65
C CYS A 22 12.86 8.90 13.70
N PRO A 23 14.21 8.98 13.63
CA PRO A 23 14.98 8.22 12.65
C PRO A 23 14.81 6.69 12.72
N SER A 24 14.41 6.12 13.87
CA SER A 24 14.11 4.69 14.00
C SER A 24 12.77 4.29 13.38
N VAL A 25 11.82 5.23 13.29
CA VAL A 25 10.45 4.99 12.81
C VAL A 25 10.29 5.46 11.38
N PHE A 26 10.83 6.61 10.99
CA PHE A 26 10.67 7.17 9.66
C PHE A 26 12.00 7.65 9.08
N LYS A 27 12.26 7.34 7.81
CA LYS A 27 13.44 7.80 7.06
C LYS A 27 13.04 8.17 5.63
N TYR A 28 13.72 9.16 5.07
CA TYR A 28 13.67 9.41 3.63
C TYR A 28 14.64 8.48 2.91
N GLU A 29 14.20 7.91 1.80
CA GLU A 29 15.02 7.06 0.94
C GLU A 29 14.91 7.55 -0.51
N HIS A 30 16.05 7.60 -1.20
CA HIS A 30 16.12 8.05 -2.59
C HIS A 30 16.03 6.84 -3.52
N LEU A 31 14.96 6.78 -4.32
CA LEU A 31 14.78 5.74 -5.32
C LEU A 31 15.56 6.14 -6.57
N LYS A 32 16.69 5.47 -6.80
CA LYS A 32 17.59 5.77 -7.92
C LYS A 32 16.93 5.54 -9.28
N GLU A 33 16.08 4.53 -9.39
CA GLU A 33 15.41 4.12 -10.63
C GLU A 33 14.39 5.16 -11.11
N GLU A 34 13.61 5.73 -10.19
CA GLU A 34 12.55 6.70 -10.49
C GLU A 34 13.00 8.16 -10.26
N ALA A 35 14.27 8.38 -9.90
CA ALA A 35 14.84 9.67 -9.51
C ALA A 35 13.95 10.47 -8.52
N THR A 36 13.33 9.76 -7.58
CA THR A 36 12.34 10.31 -6.65
C THR A 36 12.69 9.98 -5.19
N TRP A 37 12.02 10.67 -4.26
CA TRP A 37 12.12 10.42 -2.83
C TRP A 37 10.89 9.70 -2.33
N ILE A 38 11.11 8.71 -1.47
CA ILE A 38 10.05 8.02 -0.73
C ILE A 38 10.32 8.11 0.77
N GLY A 39 9.28 7.91 1.57
CA GLY A 39 9.40 7.72 3.01
C GLY A 39 9.32 6.23 3.35
N ILE A 40 10.20 5.74 4.20
CA ILE A 40 10.10 4.41 4.79
C ILE A 40 9.67 4.56 6.23
N ILE A 41 8.54 3.94 6.59
CA ILE A 41 8.09 3.82 7.97
C ILE A 41 8.35 2.39 8.45
N SER A 42 9.00 2.24 9.60
CA SER A 42 9.19 0.96 10.29
C SER A 42 8.39 0.97 11.58
N VAL A 43 7.41 0.07 11.71
CA VAL A 43 6.57 -0.06 12.90
C VAL A 43 6.73 -1.45 13.52
N PRO A 44 6.58 -1.58 14.85
CA PRO A 44 6.56 -2.90 15.47
C PRO A 44 5.41 -3.76 14.93
N PRO A 45 5.58 -5.10 14.86
CA PRO A 45 4.49 -5.98 14.45
C PRO A 45 3.33 -5.89 15.44
N PRO A 46 2.07 -5.96 14.96
CA PRO A 46 0.92 -5.99 15.84
C PRO A 46 0.85 -7.34 16.59
N PRO A 47 0.21 -7.38 17.77
CA PRO A 47 -0.15 -8.65 18.39
C PRO A 47 -1.03 -9.50 17.44
N PRO A 48 -0.94 -10.84 17.49
CA PRO A 48 -1.76 -11.72 16.66
C PRO A 48 -3.25 -11.42 16.80
N GLY A 49 -3.96 -11.37 15.66
CA GLY A 49 -5.40 -11.11 15.62
C GLY A 49 -5.82 -9.65 15.76
N ILE A 50 -4.89 -8.72 16.02
CA ILE A 50 -5.18 -7.29 16.08
C ILE A 50 -4.81 -6.63 14.74
N PRO A 51 -5.72 -5.90 14.08
CA PRO A 51 -5.38 -5.08 12.92
C PRO A 51 -4.34 -4.01 13.27
N LEU A 52 -3.43 -3.76 12.34
CA LEU A 52 -2.45 -2.69 12.43
C LEU A 52 -2.93 -1.49 11.61
N GLU A 53 -3.43 -0.46 12.31
CA GLU A 53 -3.80 0.82 11.71
C GLU A 53 -2.65 1.82 11.78
N LEU A 54 -2.19 2.29 10.62
CA LEU A 54 -1.17 3.33 10.48
C LEU A 54 -1.82 4.63 10.02
N ASN A 55 -1.58 5.72 10.75
CA ASN A 55 -1.99 7.07 10.35
C ASN A 55 -0.76 7.99 10.30
N VAL A 56 -0.51 8.60 9.15
CA VAL A 56 0.67 9.42 8.88
C VAL A 56 0.22 10.84 8.57
N HIS A 57 0.70 11.79 9.37
CA HIS A 57 0.39 13.21 9.22
C HIS A 57 1.63 13.93 8.72
N LEU A 58 1.55 14.47 7.51
CA LEU A 58 2.62 15.20 6.85
C LEU A 58 2.21 16.66 6.62
N GLN A 59 3.21 17.54 6.53
CA GLN A 59 3.02 18.96 6.22
C GLN A 59 3.91 19.39 5.06
N ILE A 60 3.36 20.23 4.19
CA ILE A 60 4.08 20.83 3.06
C ILE A 60 3.88 22.36 3.08
N PRO A 61 4.96 23.16 3.00
CA PRO A 61 4.88 24.61 2.85
C PRO A 61 4.66 25.01 1.37
N ALA A 62 3.78 24.29 0.66
CA ALA A 62 3.44 24.53 -0.73
C ALA A 62 2.07 23.92 -1.06
N ALA A 63 1.36 24.52 -2.02
CA ALA A 63 0.13 23.94 -2.55
C ALA A 63 0.44 22.73 -3.45
N LEU A 64 -0.43 21.74 -3.41
CA LEU A 64 -0.32 20.58 -4.30
C LEU A 64 -0.67 20.99 -5.74
N PRO A 65 0.14 20.62 -6.74
CA PRO A 65 -0.12 20.93 -8.15
C PRO A 65 -1.24 20.07 -8.73
N THR A 66 -1.56 18.95 -8.08
CA THR A 66 -2.58 17.99 -8.49
C THR A 66 -3.48 17.64 -7.31
N LYS A 67 -4.54 16.86 -7.56
CA LYS A 67 -5.41 16.30 -6.51
C LYS A 67 -4.77 15.11 -5.77
N TYR A 68 -3.62 14.63 -6.20
CA TYR A 68 -2.93 13.53 -5.55
C TYR A 68 -2.29 14.00 -4.24
N VAL A 69 -2.62 13.36 -3.13
CA VAL A 69 -2.17 13.74 -1.78
C VAL A 69 -1.05 12.86 -1.24
N GLY A 70 -0.59 11.87 -2.01
CA GLY A 70 0.35 10.84 -1.55
C GLY A 70 -0.34 9.50 -1.28
N LEU A 71 0.47 8.46 -1.07
CA LEU A 71 0.01 7.10 -0.78
C LEU A 71 0.90 6.47 0.28
N VAL A 72 0.32 5.62 1.13
CA VAL A 72 1.05 4.74 2.04
C VAL A 72 0.69 3.28 1.75
N GLU A 73 1.71 2.46 1.54
CA GLU A 73 1.58 1.05 1.15
C GLU A 73 2.60 0.18 1.88
N LEU A 74 2.36 -1.13 1.96
CA LEU A 74 3.35 -2.05 2.52
C LEU A 74 4.57 -2.13 1.62
N ALA A 75 5.76 -2.21 2.20
CA ALA A 75 7.00 -2.40 1.45
C ALA A 75 7.14 -3.83 0.91
N GLU A 76 6.46 -4.79 1.56
CA GLU A 76 6.43 -6.22 1.25
C GLU A 76 4.99 -6.64 0.88
N LYS A 77 4.80 -7.83 0.31
CA LYS A 77 3.45 -8.34 0.03
C LYS A 77 2.70 -8.58 1.34
N GLN A 78 1.42 -8.21 1.37
CA GLN A 78 0.56 -8.40 2.55
C GLN A 78 0.55 -9.85 3.05
N VAL A 79 0.59 -10.83 2.15
CA VAL A 79 0.62 -12.26 2.47
C VAL A 79 1.89 -12.64 3.24
N ASP A 80 3.05 -12.14 2.80
CA ASP A 80 4.34 -12.44 3.43
C ASP A 80 4.41 -11.81 4.82
N VAL A 81 3.91 -10.58 4.97
CA VAL A 81 3.81 -9.88 6.25
C VAL A 81 2.82 -10.59 7.19
N ALA A 82 1.67 -11.02 6.69
CA ALA A 82 0.68 -11.75 7.49
C ALA A 82 1.23 -13.11 7.97
N ARG A 83 1.91 -13.86 7.09
CA ARG A 83 2.50 -15.16 7.41
C ARG A 83 3.54 -15.06 8.53
N ARG A 84 4.42 -14.04 8.50
CA ARG A 84 5.43 -13.82 9.54
C ARG A 84 4.82 -13.35 10.87
N ILE A 85 3.82 -12.46 10.83
CA ILE A 85 3.10 -12.04 12.04
C ILE A 85 2.38 -13.23 12.70
N ALA A 86 1.74 -14.10 11.90
CA ALA A 86 1.07 -15.29 12.42
C ALA A 86 2.04 -16.27 13.10
N ARG A 87 3.30 -16.31 12.66
CA ARG A 87 4.38 -17.09 13.28
C ARG A 87 5.03 -16.39 14.49
N SER A 88 4.51 -15.23 14.89
CA SER A 88 5.04 -14.39 15.97
C SER A 88 6.47 -13.88 15.69
N ASP A 89 6.80 -13.63 14.43
CA ASP A 89 8.08 -13.03 14.07
C ASP A 89 8.15 -11.57 14.55
N ASN A 90 9.22 -11.23 15.28
CA ASN A 90 9.42 -9.88 15.83
C ASN A 90 10.01 -8.88 14.80
N LEU A 91 9.81 -9.12 13.51
CA LEU A 91 10.33 -8.26 12.45
C LEU A 91 9.41 -7.04 12.26
N PRO A 92 9.95 -5.82 12.13
CA PRO A 92 9.14 -4.62 11.93
C PRO A 92 8.36 -4.72 10.62
N VAL A 93 7.14 -4.19 10.62
CA VAL A 93 6.36 -4.00 9.39
C VAL A 93 6.83 -2.72 8.74
N LYS A 94 7.27 -2.82 7.48
CA LYS A 94 7.78 -1.69 6.71
C LYS A 94 6.69 -1.17 5.78
N TYR A 95 6.53 0.14 5.75
CA TYR A 95 5.66 0.86 4.82
C TYR A 95 6.46 1.80 3.96
N LYS A 96 6.03 1.97 2.71
CA LYS A 96 6.49 2.99 1.77
C LYS A 96 5.47 4.11 1.71
N VAL A 97 5.94 5.34 1.78
CA VAL A 97 5.17 6.57 1.60
C VAL A 97 5.62 7.22 0.31
N ARG A 98 4.69 7.33 -0.63
CA ARG A 98 4.88 8.10 -1.87
C ARG A 98 4.41 9.52 -1.62
N PHE A 99 5.31 10.48 -1.84
CA PHE A 99 5.02 11.89 -1.63
C PHE A 99 4.33 12.49 -2.86
N PRO A 100 3.40 13.44 -2.68
CA PRO A 100 2.76 14.14 -3.80
C PRO A 100 3.65 15.20 -4.44
N LEU A 101 4.73 15.59 -3.76
CA LEU A 101 5.67 16.62 -4.18
C LEU A 101 7.09 16.22 -3.76
N PHE A 102 8.06 16.43 -4.66
CA PHE A 102 9.48 16.21 -4.38
C PHE A 102 10.24 17.51 -4.04
N LYS A 103 9.62 18.68 -4.23
CA LYS A 103 10.21 19.98 -3.90
C LYS A 103 9.12 21.02 -3.55
N PRO A 104 8.97 21.40 -2.28
CA PRO A 104 9.65 20.87 -1.09
C PRO A 104 9.18 19.45 -0.73
N LEU A 105 10.03 18.69 -0.05
CA LEU A 105 9.63 17.38 0.49
C LEU A 105 8.73 17.55 1.72
N PRO A 106 7.72 16.68 1.90
CA PRO A 106 6.84 16.74 3.07
C PRO A 106 7.59 16.45 4.37
N ILE A 107 7.24 17.16 5.44
CA ILE A 107 7.79 16.96 6.79
C ILE A 107 6.82 16.08 7.59
N VAL A 108 7.33 15.14 8.38
CA VAL A 108 6.51 14.33 9.28
C VAL A 108 6.14 15.14 10.53
N ARG A 109 4.83 15.35 10.74
CA ARG A 109 4.33 15.97 11.96
C ARG A 109 4.10 14.93 13.05
N ARG A 110 3.32 13.88 12.72
CA ARG A 110 2.97 12.78 13.63
C ARG A 110 2.76 11.48 12.87
N ILE A 111 3.11 10.37 13.49
CA ILE A 111 2.76 9.02 13.02
C ILE A 111 2.12 8.28 14.19
N TYR A 112 0.95 7.70 13.91
CA TYR A 112 0.19 6.89 14.85
C TYR A 112 0.14 5.45 14.38
N VAL A 113 0.28 4.53 15.33
CA VAL A 113 0.02 3.11 15.16
C VAL A 113 -1.03 2.70 16.18
N ASN A 114 -2.16 2.16 15.73
CA ASN A 114 -3.29 1.78 16.61
C ASN A 114 -3.64 2.90 17.61
N ASN A 115 -3.76 4.13 17.10
CA ASN A 115 -4.02 5.37 17.85
C ASN A 115 -2.90 5.83 18.82
N GLN A 116 -1.77 5.13 18.90
CA GLN A 116 -0.62 5.52 19.71
C GLN A 116 0.41 6.30 18.88
N VAL A 117 0.84 7.47 19.37
CA VAL A 117 1.90 8.27 18.73
C VAL A 117 3.25 7.57 18.89
N ILE A 118 3.83 7.11 17.78
CA ILE A 118 5.17 6.51 17.74
C ILE A 118 6.22 7.48 17.21
N CYS A 119 5.78 8.56 16.57
CA CYS A 119 6.63 9.61 16.07
C CYS A 119 5.91 10.94 16.17
N SER A 120 6.56 11.96 16.71
CA SER A 120 6.05 13.33 16.72
C SER A 120 7.22 14.28 16.69
N ASP A 121 7.12 15.30 15.85
CA ASP A 121 8.03 16.43 15.97
C ASP A 121 7.68 17.23 17.23
N ARG A 122 8.62 17.31 18.18
CA ARG A 122 8.45 18.10 19.41
C ARG A 122 8.88 19.56 19.23
N LYS A 123 9.58 19.88 18.13
CA LYS A 123 10.21 21.19 17.88
C LYS A 123 9.38 22.08 16.96
N VAL A 124 8.37 21.56 16.26
CA VAL A 124 7.49 22.35 15.39
C VAL A 124 6.21 22.74 16.12
N ALA A 125 6.30 23.78 16.96
CA ALA A 125 5.16 24.63 17.31
C ALA A 125 5.15 25.93 16.49
N GLU A 126 6.26 26.28 15.84
CA GLU A 126 6.41 27.53 15.11
C GLU A 126 7.36 27.30 13.92
N SER A 127 6.90 27.61 12.70
CA SER A 127 7.68 28.26 11.64
C SER A 127 7.11 27.93 10.25
N GLY A 128 6.40 28.90 9.66
CA GLY A 128 5.99 28.93 8.27
C GLY A 128 4.48 28.85 8.05
N SER A 129 3.97 29.58 7.05
CA SER A 129 2.59 29.42 6.57
C SER A 129 2.43 28.01 5.99
N ILE A 130 1.96 27.07 6.82
CA ILE A 130 1.58 25.74 6.37
C ILE A 130 0.46 25.92 5.35
N VAL A 131 0.67 25.39 4.15
CA VAL A 131 -0.33 25.49 3.06
C VAL A 131 -1.12 24.19 2.96
N THR A 132 -0.48 23.04 3.20
CA THR A 132 -1.12 21.75 3.01
C THR A 132 -0.76 20.78 4.14
N ASP A 133 -1.80 20.31 4.83
CA ASP A 133 -1.78 19.19 5.75
C ASP A 133 -2.27 17.92 5.05
N ILE A 134 -1.51 16.84 5.16
CA ILE A 134 -1.78 15.56 4.48
C ILE A 134 -1.96 14.48 5.53
N HIS A 135 -3.08 13.77 5.45
CA HIS A 135 -3.38 12.62 6.29
C HIS A 135 -3.47 11.36 5.42
N LEU A 136 -2.55 10.42 5.65
CA LEU A 136 -2.54 9.12 4.98
C LEU A 136 -2.90 8.04 5.99
N LYS A 137 -3.80 7.12 5.62
CA LYS A 137 -4.22 5.99 6.45
C LYS A 137 -3.96 4.67 5.73
N HIS A 138 -3.45 3.68 6.45
CA HIS A 138 -3.35 2.30 6.00
C HIS A 138 -3.83 1.35 7.10
N SER A 139 -4.45 0.23 6.73
CA SER A 139 -4.82 -0.83 7.67
C SER A 139 -4.33 -2.17 7.15
N LEU A 140 -3.49 -2.84 7.94
CA LEU A 140 -3.08 -4.22 7.71
C LEU A 140 -3.93 -5.11 8.61
N ILE A 141 -4.75 -5.94 8.00
CA ILE A 141 -5.50 -6.99 8.70
C ILE A 141 -4.75 -8.29 8.45
N PRO A 142 -4.11 -8.89 9.47
CA PRO A 142 -3.51 -10.20 9.34
C PRO A 142 -4.64 -11.20 9.07
N ILE A 143 -4.63 -11.79 7.88
CA ILE A 143 -5.54 -12.88 7.58
C ILE A 143 -5.00 -14.14 8.29
N PRO A 144 -5.84 -14.96 8.96
CA PRO A 144 -5.38 -16.17 9.65
C PRO A 144 -4.57 -17.06 8.70
N ALA A 145 -3.42 -17.57 9.16
CA ALA A 145 -2.54 -18.42 8.35
C ALA A 145 -3.24 -19.65 7.74
N GLU A 146 -4.35 -20.08 8.35
CA GLU A 146 -5.21 -21.17 7.90
C GLU A 146 -5.89 -20.91 6.54
N SER A 147 -6.08 -19.64 6.13
CA SER A 147 -6.73 -19.33 4.84
C SER A 147 -5.76 -19.37 3.64
N TYR A 148 -4.47 -19.65 3.87
CA TYR A 148 -3.45 -19.70 2.81
C TYR A 148 -2.82 -21.08 2.64
N SER A 149 -3.22 -22.08 3.44
CA SER A 149 -2.92 -23.47 3.15
C SER A 149 -3.94 -23.94 2.12
N ASN A 150 -3.58 -23.84 0.84
CA ASN A 150 -3.89 -24.75 -0.26
C ASN A 150 -3.49 -24.00 -1.53
N ASN A 151 -2.40 -24.44 -2.18
CA ASN A 151 -1.89 -24.08 -3.52
C ASN A 151 -0.41 -23.67 -3.59
N GLU A 152 0.43 -24.14 -2.67
CA GLU A 152 1.87 -24.29 -2.95
C GLU A 152 2.29 -25.74 -2.63
N LYS A 153 1.94 -26.64 -3.53
CA LYS A 153 2.69 -27.88 -3.75
C LYS A 153 2.69 -28.16 -5.26
N ILE A 154 3.46 -27.38 -6.01
CA ILE A 154 3.96 -27.86 -7.29
C ILE A 154 5.11 -28.79 -6.90
N GLN A 155 4.86 -30.10 -7.06
CA GLN A 155 5.85 -31.15 -6.87
C GLN A 155 6.83 -31.09 -8.04
N ASP A 156 8.09 -30.76 -7.75
CA ASP A 156 9.19 -31.24 -8.57
C ASP A 156 9.44 -32.70 -8.15
N GLN A 157 8.91 -33.62 -8.94
CA GLN A 157 9.32 -35.02 -8.97
C GLN A 157 9.33 -35.44 -10.43
N ASP A 158 10.51 -35.26 -11.04
CA ASP A 158 10.95 -36.08 -12.16
C ASP A 158 11.00 -37.53 -11.67
N ASP A 159 10.17 -38.40 -12.22
CA ASP A 159 10.43 -39.85 -12.28
C ASP A 159 9.51 -40.47 -13.35
N GLU A 160 10.12 -41.39 -14.10
CA GLU A 160 9.63 -41.99 -15.34
C GLU A 160 8.47 -43.00 -15.13
N ASP A 161 7.71 -43.16 -16.22
CA ASP A 161 7.08 -44.40 -16.70
C ASP A 161 5.59 -44.71 -16.40
N GLU A 162 4.98 -45.21 -17.48
CA GLU A 162 3.74 -45.95 -17.71
C GLU A 162 2.33 -45.41 -17.32
N THR A 163 1.59 -45.13 -18.40
CA THR A 163 0.16 -45.41 -18.69
C THR A 163 -0.82 -45.59 -17.52
N ASP A 164 -1.85 -44.73 -17.47
CA ASP A 164 -3.22 -45.23 -17.57
C ASP A 164 -4.28 -44.15 -17.84
N ILE A 165 -5.30 -44.60 -18.57
CA ILE A 165 -6.38 -43.88 -19.23
C ILE A 165 -7.47 -43.50 -18.21
N ASN A 166 -8.06 -42.31 -18.38
CA ASN A 166 -9.23 -41.75 -17.66
C ASN A 166 -8.97 -41.03 -16.33
N LYS A 167 -8.43 -39.81 -16.42
CA LYS A 167 -8.85 -38.74 -15.50
C LYS A 167 -9.12 -37.45 -16.25
N THR A 168 -10.18 -37.48 -17.06
CA THR A 168 -10.95 -36.26 -17.38
C THR A 168 -11.57 -35.76 -16.07
N THR A 169 -10.73 -35.21 -15.19
CA THR A 169 -11.22 -34.30 -14.16
C THR A 169 -11.53 -33.05 -14.95
N GLN A 170 -12.79 -32.95 -15.38
CA GLN A 170 -13.35 -31.68 -15.77
C GLN A 170 -12.95 -30.69 -14.66
N LEU A 171 -12.14 -29.70 -15.00
CA LEU A 171 -12.11 -28.44 -14.29
C LEU A 171 -13.53 -27.91 -14.39
N ALA A 172 -14.39 -28.39 -13.50
CA ALA A 172 -15.69 -27.80 -13.26
C ALA A 172 -15.37 -26.37 -12.88
N LEU A 173 -15.67 -25.45 -13.80
CA LEU A 173 -15.86 -24.06 -13.46
C LEU A 173 -16.85 -24.06 -12.32
N ASP A 174 -16.36 -23.77 -11.11
CA ASP A 174 -17.20 -23.51 -9.95
C ASP A 174 -17.95 -22.21 -10.24
N ASP A 175 -19.04 -22.31 -11.00
CA ASP A 175 -19.95 -21.23 -11.38
C ASP A 175 -20.87 -20.82 -10.21
N THR A 176 -20.42 -21.02 -8.98
CA THR A 176 -21.20 -20.69 -7.78
C THR A 176 -21.11 -19.18 -7.50
N CYS A 177 -22.18 -18.45 -7.81
CA CYS A 177 -22.28 -17.02 -7.58
C CYS A 177 -23.05 -16.68 -6.29
N GLY A 178 -22.88 -15.45 -5.76
CA GLY A 178 -23.72 -14.92 -4.68
C GLY A 178 -23.47 -15.47 -3.27
N LEU A 179 -22.44 -16.29 -3.07
CA LEU A 179 -22.06 -16.78 -1.74
C LEU A 179 -21.30 -15.71 -0.97
N SER A 180 -21.95 -15.12 0.04
CA SER A 180 -21.28 -14.35 1.08
C SER A 180 -21.20 -15.20 2.35
N THR A 181 -20.18 -14.95 3.17
CA THR A 181 -20.21 -15.47 4.55
C THR A 181 -21.48 -14.96 5.24
N PRO A 182 -22.20 -15.78 6.03
CA PRO A 182 -23.54 -15.43 6.50
C PRO A 182 -23.49 -14.11 7.29
N THR A 183 -24.11 -13.08 6.70
CA THR A 183 -24.32 -11.78 7.34
C THR A 183 -25.74 -11.75 7.87
N ASN A 184 -25.91 -11.43 9.15
CA ASN A 184 -27.24 -11.09 9.67
C ASN A 184 -27.77 -9.89 8.86
N LEU A 185 -29.00 -10.03 8.34
CA LEU A 185 -29.64 -9.18 7.31
C LEU A 185 -29.92 -7.72 7.70
N LEU A 186 -29.37 -7.22 8.81
CA LEU A 186 -29.59 -5.85 9.29
C LEU A 186 -28.25 -5.16 9.52
N MET A 187 -27.60 -4.74 8.43
CA MET A 187 -26.46 -3.82 8.50
C MET A 187 -26.94 -2.37 8.42
N ALA A 188 -27.70 -1.94 9.42
CA ALA A 188 -28.00 -0.53 9.63
C ALA A 188 -26.82 0.13 10.37
N GLY A 189 -26.21 1.17 9.79
CA GLY A 189 -25.14 1.95 10.44
C GLY A 189 -23.71 1.72 9.90
N GLY A 190 -23.52 0.74 9.01
CA GLY A 190 -22.23 0.48 8.37
C GLY A 190 -21.17 -0.14 9.29
N ARG A 191 -20.44 -1.15 8.80
CA ARG A 191 -19.24 -1.67 9.45
C ARG A 191 -18.16 -1.98 8.41
N VAL A 192 -16.91 -2.04 8.87
CA VAL A 192 -15.82 -2.51 8.02
C VAL A 192 -16.07 -3.96 7.61
N ALA A 193 -16.03 -4.22 6.31
CA ALA A 193 -16.15 -5.56 5.75
C ALA A 193 -14.89 -6.38 6.02
N ARG A 194 -15.07 -7.65 6.38
CA ARG A 194 -13.96 -8.60 6.53
C ARG A 194 -13.50 -9.10 5.16
N HIS A 195 -12.29 -9.63 5.13
CA HIS A 195 -11.77 -10.27 3.91
C HIS A 195 -12.68 -11.42 3.47
N GLY A 196 -13.00 -11.49 2.18
CA GLY A 196 -13.91 -12.50 1.62
C GLY A 196 -15.37 -12.37 2.04
N GLU A 197 -15.76 -11.31 2.76
CA GLU A 197 -17.16 -11.11 3.16
C GLU A 197 -18.05 -10.75 1.96
N TRP A 198 -17.48 -10.00 1.02
CA TRP A 198 -18.09 -9.64 -0.25
C TRP A 198 -17.16 -10.05 -1.39
N PRO A 199 -17.09 -11.35 -1.74
CA PRO A 199 -16.09 -11.87 -2.69
C PRO A 199 -16.16 -11.22 -4.07
N TRP A 200 -17.34 -10.75 -4.47
CA TRP A 200 -17.56 -10.09 -5.75
C TRP A 200 -17.18 -8.60 -5.76
N LEU A 201 -16.87 -7.97 -4.63
CA LEU A 201 -16.51 -6.56 -4.61
C LEU A 201 -15.10 -6.35 -5.19
N ALA A 202 -14.99 -5.57 -6.27
CA ALA A 202 -13.73 -5.23 -6.92
C ALA A 202 -13.43 -3.73 -6.82
N ALA A 203 -12.15 -3.39 -6.81
CA ALA A 203 -11.66 -2.02 -6.94
C ALA A 203 -10.92 -1.86 -8.28
N ILE A 204 -11.28 -0.85 -9.04
CA ILE A 204 -10.73 -0.53 -10.37
C ILE A 204 -9.75 0.62 -10.22
N PHE A 205 -8.52 0.39 -10.66
CA PHE A 205 -7.43 1.36 -10.67
C PHE A 205 -7.00 1.64 -12.10
N VAL A 206 -6.75 2.90 -12.40
CA VAL A 206 -6.21 3.36 -13.68
C VAL A 206 -4.73 3.66 -13.50
N ASN A 207 -3.90 3.15 -14.40
CA ASN A 207 -2.47 3.42 -14.38
C ASN A 207 -2.18 4.75 -15.10
N ASN A 208 -1.59 5.70 -14.38
CA ASN A 208 -1.14 6.98 -14.92
C ASN A 208 0.39 7.09 -14.83
N GLU A 209 0.99 8.16 -15.36
CA GLU A 209 2.43 8.43 -15.27
C GLU A 209 2.97 8.46 -13.83
N LEU A 210 2.10 8.59 -12.84
CA LEU A 210 2.41 8.65 -11.41
C LEU A 210 2.02 7.37 -10.64
N GLY A 211 1.52 6.33 -11.32
CA GLY A 211 1.13 5.03 -10.76
C GLY A 211 -0.37 4.73 -10.79
N LEU A 212 -0.79 3.72 -10.01
CA LEU A 212 -2.19 3.26 -9.93
C LEU A 212 -3.06 4.22 -9.12
N GLN A 213 -4.04 4.84 -9.77
CA GLN A 213 -5.05 5.71 -9.16
C GLN A 213 -6.39 4.97 -9.03
N PHE A 214 -6.98 4.97 -7.84
CA PHE A 214 -8.33 4.43 -7.66
C PHE A 214 -9.34 5.26 -8.46
N GLN A 215 -10.14 4.58 -9.28
CA GLN A 215 -11.13 5.18 -10.14
C GLN A 215 -12.55 4.87 -9.64
N CYS A 216 -12.85 3.60 -9.36
CA CYS A 216 -14.15 3.19 -8.83
C CYS A 216 -14.19 1.76 -8.29
N SER A 217 -15.36 1.39 -7.78
CA SER A 217 -15.70 0.02 -7.44
C SER A 217 -16.43 -0.68 -8.59
N GLY A 218 -16.29 -2.01 -8.65
CA GLY A 218 -17.02 -2.88 -9.58
C GLY A 218 -17.49 -4.16 -8.89
N ILE A 219 -18.25 -4.97 -9.62
CA ILE A 219 -18.78 -6.25 -9.16
C ILE A 219 -18.29 -7.36 -10.10
N ILE A 220 -17.59 -8.36 -9.58
CA ILE A 220 -17.18 -9.54 -10.35
C ILE A 220 -18.42 -10.37 -10.65
N ILE A 221 -18.72 -10.56 -11.93
CA ILE A 221 -19.88 -11.34 -12.40
C ILE A 221 -19.46 -12.67 -13.04
N SER A 222 -18.17 -12.82 -13.36
CA SER A 222 -17.58 -13.99 -14.00
C SER A 222 -16.06 -13.94 -13.84
N ASN A 223 -15.38 -15.06 -14.07
CA ASN A 223 -13.92 -15.18 -14.08
C ASN A 223 -13.19 -14.23 -15.05
N ARG A 224 -13.91 -13.53 -15.94
CA ARG A 224 -13.33 -12.57 -16.89
C ARG A 224 -14.04 -11.23 -16.96
N PHE A 225 -15.14 -11.04 -16.23
CA PHE A 225 -15.97 -9.85 -16.39
C PHE A 225 -16.28 -9.19 -15.05
N ILE A 226 -16.14 -7.86 -15.05
CA ILE A 226 -16.51 -6.97 -13.94
C ILE A 226 -17.59 -6.03 -14.46
N LEU A 227 -18.69 -5.93 -13.72
CA LEU A 227 -19.75 -4.95 -13.95
C LEU A 227 -19.40 -3.64 -13.22
N THR A 228 -19.46 -2.52 -13.94
CA THR A 228 -19.25 -1.17 -13.39
C THR A 228 -20.13 -0.16 -14.12
N GLY A 229 -20.18 1.08 -13.63
CA GLY A 229 -20.93 2.17 -14.25
C GLY A 229 -20.26 2.68 -15.53
N ASN A 230 -21.07 2.97 -16.55
CA ASN A 230 -20.59 3.39 -17.88
C ASN A 230 -19.79 4.71 -17.88
N HIS A 231 -20.04 5.62 -16.93
CA HIS A 231 -19.36 6.93 -16.87
C HIS A 231 -17.90 6.84 -16.35
N ILE A 232 -17.42 5.64 -16.02
CA ILE A 232 -16.23 5.49 -15.20
C ILE A 232 -14.98 5.02 -15.98
N LEU A 233 -15.19 4.49 -17.19
CA LEU A 233 -14.14 4.04 -18.11
C LEU A 233 -13.94 5.03 -19.24
#